data_AF-A0A842RTT7-F1
#
_entry.id   AF-A0A842RTT7-F1
#
_cell.length_a   1.000
_cell.length_b   1.000
_cell.length_c   1.000
_cell.angle_alpha   90.00
_cell.angle_beta   90.00
_cell.angle_gamma   90.00
#
_symmetry.space_group_name_H-M   'P 1'
#
loop_
_entity.id
_entity.type
_entity.pdbx_description
1 polymer ?
#
loop_
_entity_poly.entity_id
_entity_poly.type
_entity_poly.pdbx_seq_one_letter_code
_entity_poly.pdbx_strand_id
1 'polypeptide(L)' 'MSKDFAICQNCGENDENDEVYSCASCGNMICDVCTEICKNCGDYYCDACFLTHEKECK' A
#
# COMPACT_ATOMS: atom_id res chain seq x y z
N MET A 1 -15.29 -12.84 -15.77
CA MET A 1 -14.02 -12.20 -15.35
C MET A 1 -14.13 -12.00 -13.87
N SER A 2 -13.46 -12.83 -13.07
CA SER A 2 -13.35 -12.59 -11.63
C SER A 2 -12.52 -11.32 -11.49
N LYS A 3 -13.09 -10.25 -10.91
CA LYS A 3 -12.23 -9.21 -10.36
C LYS A 3 -11.51 -9.89 -9.21
N ASP A 4 -10.22 -10.16 -9.36
CA ASP A 4 -9.40 -10.66 -8.25
C ASP A 4 -9.43 -9.59 -7.16
N PHE A 5 -10.39 -9.75 -6.26
CA PHE A 5 -10.56 -8.91 -5.10
C PHE A 5 -9.35 -9.16 -4.20
N ALA A 6 -8.46 -8.18 -4.15
CA ALA A 6 -7.30 -8.23 -3.27
C ALA A 6 -7.70 -7.64 -1.92
N ILE A 7 -7.61 -8.49 -0.89
CA ILE A 7 -7.75 -8.06 0.50
C ILE A 7 -6.46 -7.33 0.91
N CYS A 8 -6.60 -6.20 1.60
CA CYS A 8 -5.51 -5.47 2.22
C CYS A 8 -4.74 -6.42 3.14
N GLN A 9 -3.48 -6.68 2.83
CA GLN A 9 -2.63 -7.58 3.59
C GLN A 9 -2.11 -6.96 4.90
N ASN A 10 -2.42 -5.68 5.15
CA ASN A 10 -2.04 -4.99 6.39
C ASN A 10 -3.13 -5.11 7.47
N CYS A 11 -4.36 -4.72 7.17
CA CYS A 11 -5.49 -4.78 8.11
C CYS A 11 -6.39 -6.01 7.93
N GLY A 12 -6.30 -6.72 6.79
CA GLY A 12 -7.16 -7.86 6.48
C GLY A 12 -8.58 -7.48 6.06
N GLU A 13 -8.87 -6.19 5.90
CA GLU A 13 -10.21 -5.66 5.64
C GLU A 13 -10.16 -4.52 4.61
N ASN A 14 -11.04 -4.58 3.60
CA ASN A 14 -11.39 -3.52 2.66
C ASN A 14 -12.62 -3.97 1.87
N ASP A 15 -13.39 -3.03 1.33
CA ASP A 15 -14.52 -3.31 0.46
C ASP A 15 -14.05 -3.73 -0.94
N GLU A 16 -14.91 -4.46 -1.67
CA GLU A 16 -14.64 -4.87 -3.06
C GLU A 16 -14.46 -3.71 -4.04
N ASN A 17 -14.89 -2.51 -3.63
CA ASN A 17 -14.75 -1.27 -4.40
C ASN A 17 -13.63 -0.36 -3.86
N ASP A 18 -12.99 -0.72 -2.75
CA ASP A 18 -11.86 0.07 -2.26
C ASP A 18 -10.67 -0.05 -3.21
N GLU A 19 -10.00 1.07 -3.43
CA GLU A 19 -8.75 1.09 -4.16
C GLU A 19 -7.65 0.46 -3.29
N VAL A 20 -6.95 -0.49 -3.90
CA VAL A 20 -5.80 -1.16 -3.30
C VAL A 20 -4.57 -0.85 -4.13
N TYR A 21 -3.49 -0.56 -3.42
CA TYR A 21 -2.20 -0.17 -3.96
C TYR A 21 -1.18 -1.26 -3.64
N SER A 22 -0.20 -1.44 -4.53
CA SER A 22 0.92 -2.35 -4.26
C SER A 22 2.04 -1.58 -3.56
N CYS A 23 2.44 -2.03 -2.38
CA CYS A 23 3.61 -1.48 -1.69
C CYS A 23 4.87 -1.65 -2.56
N ALA A 24 5.58 -0.57 -2.87
CA ALA A 24 6.76 -0.60 -3.72
C ALA A 24 7.96 -1.32 -3.07
N SER A 25 7.95 -1.51 -1.75
CA SER A 25 9.04 -2.19 -1.02
C SER A 25 8.81 -3.70 -0.88
N CYS A 26 7.63 -4.12 -0.42
CA CYS A 26 7.34 -5.53 -0.14
C CYS A 26 6.37 -6.20 -1.12
N GLY A 27 5.73 -5.44 -2.01
CA GLY A 27 4.77 -5.95 -2.99
C GLY A 27 3.40 -6.30 -2.42
N ASN A 28 3.16 -6.05 -1.12
CA ASN A 28 1.87 -6.32 -0.51
C ASN A 28 0.78 -5.39 -1.06
N MET A 29 -0.40 -5.94 -1.28
CA MET A 29 -1.60 -5.17 -1.60
C MET A 29 -2.15 -4.54 -0.33
N ILE A 30 -2.33 -3.22 -0.34
CA ILE A 30 -2.76 -2.41 0.80
C ILE A 30 -3.88 -1.46 0.39
N CYS A 31 -4.90 -1.30 1.21
CA CYS A 31 -5.97 -0.34 0.96
C CYS A 31 -5.49 1.11 1.11
N ASP A 32 -6.27 2.05 0.62
CA ASP A 32 -6.03 3.51 0.73
C ASP A 32 -5.74 3.98 2.17
N VAL A 33 -6.39 3.36 3.16
CA VAL A 33 -6.19 3.72 4.59
C VAL A 33 -4.87 3.20 5.15
N CYS A 34 -4.34 2.11 4.59
CA CYS A 34 -3.10 1.47 5.04
C CYS A 34 -1.89 1.82 4.16
N THR A 35 -2.10 2.66 3.14
CA THR A 35 -1.05 3.10 2.23
C THR A 35 -0.61 4.52 2.55
N GLU A 36 0.69 4.74 2.50
CA GLU A 36 1.31 6.05 2.56
C GLU A 36 2.00 6.32 1.21
N ILE A 37 1.82 7.51 0.65
CA ILE A 37 2.50 7.93 -0.58
C ILE A 37 3.72 8.76 -0.23
N CYS A 38 4.90 8.34 -0.70
CA CYS A 38 6.11 9.13 -0.54
C CYS A 38 6.06 10.33 -1.50
N LYS A 39 6.09 11.55 -0.95
CA LYS A 39 6.06 12.79 -1.74
C LYS A 39 7.32 13.02 -2.58
N ASN A 40 8.42 12.32 -2.28
CA ASN A 40 9.68 12.46 -2.99
C ASN A 40 9.74 11.59 -4.26
N CYS A 41 9.35 10.31 -4.18
CA CYS A 41 9.35 9.39 -5.34
C CYS A 41 7.97 9.18 -5.97
N GLY A 42 6.88 9.46 -5.26
CA GLY A 42 5.51 9.23 -5.72
C GLY A 42 5.02 7.78 -5.56
N ASP A 43 5.82 6.90 -4.94
CA ASP A 43 5.47 5.49 -4.73
C ASP A 43 4.62 5.29 -3.46
N TYR A 44 3.84 4.21 -3.48
CA TYR A 44 2.97 3.77 -2.38
C TYR A 44 3.68 2.75 -1.50
N TYR A 45 3.55 2.89 -0.19
CA TYR A 45 4.16 2.00 0.80
C TYR A 45 3.17 1.63 1.89
N CYS A 46 3.30 0.44 2.46
CA CYS A 46 2.62 0.14 3.71
C CYS A 46 3.31 0.92 4.85
N ASP A 47 2.57 1.21 5.92
CA ASP A 47 3.06 1.99 7.08
C ASP A 47 4.47 1.57 7.55
N ALA A 48 4.69 0.26 7.72
CA ALA A 48 5.99 -0.28 8.13
C ALA A 48 7.12 0.01 7.13
N CYS A 49 6.87 -0.16 5.83
CA CYS A 49 7.85 0.12 4.79
C CYS A 49 8.06 1.63 4.60
N PHE A 50 7.02 2.43 4.79
CA PHE A 50 7.08 3.88 4.67
C PHE A 50 8.01 4.48 5.73
N LEU A 51 7.92 4.04 6.99
CA LEU A 51 8.80 4.51 8.07
C LEU A 51 10.29 4.25 7.82
N THR A 52 10.62 3.17 7.10
CA THR A 52 11.99 2.88 6.67
C THR A 52 12.34 3.75 5.46
N HIS A 53 11.48 3.76 4.44
CA HIS A 53 11.71 4.47 3.20
C HIS A 53 11.83 5.99 3.39
N GLU A 54 11.00 6.63 4.21
CA GLU A 54 11.04 8.07 4.48
C GLU A 54 12.40 8.53 5.00
N LYS A 55 13.12 7.68 5.74
CA LYS A 55 14.45 8.00 6.26
C LYS A 55 15.54 7.93 5.20
N GLU A 56 15.35 7.08 4.18
CA GLU A 56 16.32 6.80 3.12
C GLU A 56 16.06 7.64 1.87
N CYS A 57 14.79 7.93 1.56
CA CYS A 57 14.35 8.71 0.42
C CYS A 57 14.30 10.21 0.76
N LYS A 58 15.37 10.92 0.44
CA LYS A 58 15.53 12.35 0.68
C LYS A 58 15.25 13.19 -0.56
#